data_AF-A0A962E925-F1
#
_entry.id   AF-A0A962E925-F1
#
_cell.length_a   1.000
_cell.length_b   1.000
_cell.length_c   1.000
_cell.angle_alpha   90.00
_cell.angle_beta   90.00
_cell.angle_gamma   90.00
#
_symmetry.space_group_name_H-M   'P 1'
#
loop_
_entity.id
_entity.type
_entity.pdbx_description
1 polymer ?
#
loop_
_entity_poly.entity_id
_entity_poly.type
_entity_poly.pdbx_seq_one_letter_code
_entity_poly.pdbx_strand_id
1 'polypeptide(L)'
;MWFKNLSLMRLPADFSLSAEPFESALAEHPLRSPGPLEMETRGFLTPFSREGAALSHGSAEALLFCLGQESRLLPSSVLGDAVAEKIAEHEAKTGRKPGKRLRNEFREAAMGELLPRAFIKRARTGAYWDAPSRLLAVDSGSDKSVEAVATAVRDAIGSFPARPLATEASLELVMSEWLISGELPGGFELGEECELKDPSDQTSVVRCRHHDLGADEVKEHARCGKQVTQ
;
A
#
# COMPACT_ATOMS: atom_id res chain seq x y z
N MET A 1 16.54 -9.07 5.11
CA MET A 1 15.80 -7.95 4.51
C MET A 1 15.03 -7.30 5.65
N TRP A 2 15.16 -5.98 5.82
CA TRP A 2 14.48 -5.24 6.88
C TRP A 2 13.26 -4.54 6.29
N PHE A 3 12.14 -4.54 7.02
CA PHE A 3 10.96 -3.77 6.65
C PHE A 3 11.32 -2.29 6.69
N LYS A 4 10.85 -1.53 5.69
CA LYS A 4 11.04 -0.08 5.61
C LYS A 4 9.86 0.68 6.18
N ASN A 5 8.69 0.04 6.22
CA ASN A 5 7.47 0.57 6.80
C ASN A 5 6.81 -0.52 7.65
N LEU A 6 5.87 -0.13 8.50
CA LEU A 6 5.12 -1.08 9.31
C LEU A 6 3.65 -0.66 9.36
N SER A 7 2.80 -1.51 8.80
CA SER A 7 1.37 -1.48 9.06
C SER A 7 0.95 -2.76 9.76
N LEU A 8 0.09 -2.64 10.77
CA LEU A 8 -0.33 -3.74 11.60
C LEU A 8 -1.82 -4.01 11.45
N MET A 9 -2.18 -5.28 11.34
CA MET A 9 -3.55 -5.75 11.42
C MET A 9 -3.66 -6.80 12.53
N ARG A 10 -4.80 -6.86 13.21
CA ARG A 10 -5.09 -7.82 14.27
C ARG A 10 -5.93 -8.97 13.76
N LEU A 11 -5.64 -10.16 14.25
CA LEU A 11 -6.44 -11.35 14.03
C LEU A 11 -7.17 -11.78 15.33
N PRO A 12 -8.31 -12.49 15.21
CA PRO A 12 -9.02 -13.08 16.33
C PRO A 12 -8.16 -14.04 17.17
N ALA A 13 -8.55 -14.25 18.43
CA ALA A 13 -7.80 -15.10 19.37
C ALA A 13 -7.76 -16.59 18.99
N ASP A 14 -8.78 -17.04 18.28
CA ASP A 14 -8.97 -18.41 17.78
C ASP A 14 -8.33 -18.64 16.40
N PHE A 15 -7.81 -17.58 15.76
CA PHE A 15 -7.15 -17.70 14.48
C PHE A 15 -5.73 -18.29 14.63
N SER A 16 -5.42 -19.28 13.81
CA SER A 16 -4.08 -19.86 13.73
C SER A 16 -3.72 -20.22 12.28
N LEU A 17 -2.43 -20.15 11.97
CA LEU A 17 -1.86 -20.68 10.74
C LEU A 17 -0.81 -21.73 11.08
N SER A 18 -0.85 -22.82 10.34
CA SER A 18 0.20 -23.84 10.34
C SER A 18 1.08 -23.65 9.10
N ALA A 19 2.40 -23.74 9.26
CA ALA A 19 3.36 -23.46 8.19
C ALA A 19 3.14 -24.30 6.93
N GLU A 20 2.94 -25.61 7.07
CA GLU A 20 2.81 -26.54 5.93
C GLU A 20 1.51 -26.33 5.11
N PRO A 21 0.30 -26.29 5.73
CA PRO A 21 -0.92 -25.95 5.00
C PRO A 21 -0.86 -24.56 4.36
N PHE A 22 -0.26 -23.60 5.06
CA PHE A 22 -0.11 -22.24 4.55
C PHE A 22 0.79 -22.22 3.31
N GLU A 23 1.97 -22.83 3.36
CA GLU A 23 2.87 -22.97 2.21
C GLU A 23 2.18 -23.61 1.00
N SER A 24 1.41 -24.68 1.24
CA SER A 24 0.65 -25.39 0.20
C SER A 24 -0.39 -24.48 -0.45
N ALA A 25 -1.14 -23.73 0.35
CA ALA A 25 -2.11 -22.74 -0.14
C ALA A 25 -1.43 -21.61 -0.93
N LEU A 26 -0.28 -21.11 -0.48
CA LEU A 26 0.47 -20.08 -1.23
C LEU A 26 0.94 -20.61 -2.59
N ALA A 27 1.33 -21.88 -2.66
CA ALA A 27 1.82 -22.52 -3.88
C ALA A 27 0.74 -22.69 -4.97
N GLU A 28 -0.54 -22.72 -4.59
CA GLU A 28 -1.67 -22.69 -5.52
C GLU A 28 -1.95 -21.29 -6.11
N HIS A 29 -1.39 -20.24 -5.48
CA HIS A 29 -1.59 -18.85 -5.85
C HIS A 29 -0.27 -18.11 -6.18
N PRO A 30 0.62 -18.64 -7.04
CA PRO A 30 1.90 -18.02 -7.33
C PRO A 30 1.71 -16.73 -8.15
N LEU A 31 2.66 -15.80 -8.02
CA LEU A 31 2.73 -14.66 -8.93
C LEU A 31 2.98 -15.15 -10.36
N ARG A 32 2.02 -14.86 -11.25
CA ARG A 32 2.18 -15.03 -12.69
C ARG A 32 2.29 -13.68 -13.39
N SER A 33 2.88 -13.67 -14.58
CA SER A 33 2.87 -12.47 -15.41
C SER A 33 1.48 -12.15 -15.95
N PRO A 34 1.15 -10.85 -16.11
CA PRO A 34 -0.13 -10.42 -16.64
C PRO A 34 -0.26 -10.81 -18.11
N GLY A 35 -1.45 -11.29 -18.48
CA GLY A 35 -1.80 -11.53 -19.87
C GLY A 35 -1.72 -10.26 -20.74
N PRO A 36 -1.81 -10.37 -22.07
CA PRO A 36 -1.64 -9.23 -22.98
C PRO A 36 -2.62 -8.07 -22.74
N LEU A 37 -3.83 -8.39 -22.30
CA LEU A 37 -4.91 -7.43 -22.01
C LEU A 37 -5.17 -7.25 -20.49
N GLU A 38 -4.36 -7.87 -19.65
CA GLU A 38 -4.48 -7.79 -18.19
C GLU A 38 -3.60 -6.66 -17.66
N MET A 39 -4.19 -5.73 -16.91
CA MET A 39 -3.48 -4.56 -16.38
C MET A 39 -2.52 -4.93 -15.26
N GLU A 40 -2.94 -5.82 -14.36
CA GLU A 40 -2.13 -6.25 -13.22
C GLU A 40 -2.47 -7.67 -12.81
N THR A 41 -1.47 -8.36 -12.24
CA THR A 41 -1.62 -9.62 -11.54
C THR A 41 -1.02 -9.51 -10.14
N ARG A 42 -1.54 -10.32 -9.22
CA ARG A 42 -1.01 -10.49 -7.88
C ARG A 42 -0.88 -11.98 -7.59
N GLY A 43 0.08 -12.32 -6.74
CA GLY A 43 0.28 -13.68 -6.28
C GLY A 43 1.51 -13.78 -5.39
N PHE A 44 1.68 -14.93 -4.76
CA PHE A 44 2.75 -15.16 -3.80
C PHE A 44 4.07 -15.44 -4.50
N LEU A 45 5.14 -15.00 -3.86
CA LEU A 45 6.50 -15.25 -4.29
C LEU A 45 7.38 -15.44 -3.06
N THR A 46 8.54 -16.06 -3.25
CA THR A 46 9.43 -16.30 -2.12
C THR A 46 9.89 -15.00 -1.47
N PRO A 47 9.88 -14.88 -0.12
CA PRO A 47 10.39 -13.71 0.57
C PRO A 47 11.90 -13.52 0.36
N PHE A 48 12.61 -14.55 -0.11
CA PHE A 48 14.05 -14.52 -0.37
C PHE A 48 14.35 -14.34 -1.86
N SER A 49 15.53 -13.81 -2.19
CA SER A 49 15.94 -13.56 -3.58
C SER A 49 16.50 -14.82 -4.29
N ARG A 50 16.04 -16.02 -3.92
CA ARG A 50 16.54 -17.30 -4.45
C ARG A 50 15.44 -18.03 -5.22
N GLU A 51 15.74 -18.45 -6.44
CA GLU A 51 14.82 -19.26 -7.24
C GLU A 51 14.53 -20.62 -6.57
N GLY A 52 13.27 -21.04 -6.63
CA GLY A 52 12.80 -22.31 -6.04
C GLY A 52 12.75 -22.34 -4.51
N ALA A 53 12.96 -21.20 -3.84
CA ALA A 53 12.77 -21.11 -2.39
C ALA A 53 11.29 -21.13 -2.00
N ALA A 54 11.02 -21.57 -0.76
CA ALA A 54 9.68 -21.58 -0.18
C ALA A 54 9.01 -20.20 -0.25
N LEU A 55 7.68 -20.19 -0.38
CA LEU A 55 6.82 -19.00 -0.46
C LEU A 55 6.56 -18.39 0.92
N SER A 56 6.74 -19.18 1.97
CA SER A 56 6.74 -18.78 3.36
C SER A 56 8.00 -19.26 4.08
N HIS A 57 8.32 -18.60 5.18
CA HIS A 57 9.43 -18.95 6.05
C HIS A 57 8.98 -18.84 7.51
N GLY A 58 8.93 -19.98 8.19
CA GLY A 58 8.68 -20.04 9.62
C GLY A 58 9.95 -19.81 10.41
N SER A 59 9.87 -18.96 11.43
CA SER A 59 10.91 -18.78 12.44
C SER A 59 10.22 -18.53 13.77
N ALA A 60 10.51 -19.37 14.77
CA ALA A 60 9.76 -19.43 16.02
C ALA A 60 8.25 -19.54 15.74
N GLU A 61 7.43 -18.68 16.34
CA GLU A 61 5.96 -18.65 16.18
C GLU A 61 5.50 -17.58 15.17
N ALA A 62 6.39 -17.21 14.23
CA ALA A 62 6.10 -16.27 13.16
C ALA A 62 6.27 -16.89 11.77
N LEU A 63 5.41 -16.49 10.84
CA LEU A 63 5.44 -16.90 9.42
C LEU A 63 5.64 -15.69 8.52
N LEU A 64 6.81 -15.58 7.91
CA LEU A 64 7.14 -14.56 6.91
C LEU A 64 6.72 -15.04 5.51
N PHE A 65 6.13 -14.15 4.72
CA PHE A 65 5.75 -14.39 3.32
C PHE A 65 5.82 -13.10 2.52
N CYS A 66 5.59 -13.18 1.20
CA CYS A 66 5.64 -11.99 0.35
C CYS A 66 4.55 -12.03 -0.73
N LEU A 67 3.83 -10.92 -0.86
CA LEU A 67 2.92 -10.69 -1.97
C LEU A 67 3.66 -9.98 -3.10
N GLY A 68 3.61 -10.55 -4.29
CA GLY A 68 4.04 -9.92 -5.52
C GLY A 68 2.90 -9.24 -6.25
N GLN A 69 3.24 -8.16 -6.96
CA GLN A 69 2.37 -7.53 -7.94
C GLN A 69 3.16 -7.24 -9.21
N GLU A 70 2.63 -7.65 -10.35
CA GLU A 70 3.10 -7.22 -11.67
C GLU A 70 2.03 -6.33 -12.29
N SER A 71 2.39 -5.13 -12.75
CA SER A 71 1.46 -4.23 -13.45
C SER A 71 2.06 -3.71 -14.73
N ARG A 72 1.21 -3.58 -15.76
CA ARG A 72 1.58 -2.99 -17.04
C ARG A 72 1.64 -1.47 -16.92
N LEU A 73 2.79 -0.92 -17.25
CA LEU A 73 3.06 0.50 -17.27
C LEU A 73 2.46 1.14 -18.51
N LEU A 74 1.21 1.56 -18.41
CA LEU A 74 0.53 2.35 -19.41
C LEU A 74 0.16 3.72 -18.81
N PRO A 75 1.04 4.73 -18.92
CA PRO A 75 0.74 6.08 -18.46
C PRO A 75 -0.51 6.66 -19.14
N SER A 76 -1.29 7.44 -18.39
CA SER A 76 -2.51 8.07 -18.90
C SER A 76 -2.25 9.03 -20.06
N SER A 77 -1.08 9.68 -20.09
CA SER A 77 -0.64 10.54 -21.19
C SER A 77 -0.51 9.77 -22.50
N VAL A 78 0.20 8.62 -22.48
CA VAL A 78 0.41 7.78 -23.66
C VAL A 78 -0.92 7.26 -24.22
N LEU A 79 -1.83 6.83 -23.34
CA LEU A 79 -3.17 6.42 -23.77
C LEU A 79 -3.98 7.62 -24.31
N GLY A 80 -3.84 8.80 -23.69
CA GLY A 80 -4.47 10.03 -24.14
C GLY A 80 -4.06 10.43 -25.54
N ASP A 81 -2.76 10.41 -25.83
CA ASP A 81 -2.19 10.75 -27.14
C ASP A 81 -2.69 9.80 -28.23
N ALA A 82 -2.67 8.48 -27.98
CA ALA A 82 -3.18 7.49 -28.94
C ALA A 82 -4.68 7.63 -29.20
N VAL A 83 -5.47 8.00 -28.19
CA VAL A 83 -6.90 8.29 -28.37
C VAL A 83 -7.09 9.58 -29.17
N ALA A 84 -6.29 10.62 -28.91
CA ALA A 84 -6.33 11.88 -29.64
C ALA A 84 -5.99 11.69 -31.12
N GLU A 85 -5.02 10.83 -31.45
CA GLU A 85 -4.69 10.46 -32.83
C GLU A 85 -5.88 9.83 -33.56
N LYS A 86 -6.52 8.81 -32.95
CA LYS A 86 -7.72 8.18 -33.52
C LYS A 86 -8.88 9.16 -33.68
N ILE A 87 -9.04 10.12 -32.76
CA ILE A 87 -10.03 11.20 -32.87
C ILE A 87 -9.72 12.12 -34.06
N ALA A 88 -8.46 12.52 -34.22
CA ALA A 88 -8.02 13.39 -35.32
C ALA A 88 -8.21 12.70 -36.69
N GLU A 89 -7.89 11.41 -36.79
CA GLU A 89 -8.16 10.61 -38.00
C GLU A 89 -9.65 10.54 -38.34
N HIS A 90 -10.51 10.39 -37.33
CA HIS A 90 -11.95 10.37 -37.52
C HIS A 90 -12.47 11.73 -37.99
N GLU A 91 -12.03 12.82 -37.36
CA GLU A 91 -12.40 14.19 -37.72
C GLU A 91 -11.96 14.52 -39.16
N ALA A 92 -10.76 14.10 -39.56
CA ALA A 92 -10.27 14.28 -40.93
C ALA A 92 -11.11 13.52 -41.98
N LYS A 93 -11.63 12.33 -41.63
CA LYS A 93 -12.43 11.49 -42.54
C LYS A 93 -13.91 11.91 -42.61
N THR A 94 -14.50 12.35 -41.51
CA THR A 94 -15.96 12.63 -41.43
C THR A 94 -16.30 14.11 -41.36
N GLY A 95 -15.32 14.97 -41.11
CA GLY A 95 -15.51 16.41 -40.89
C GLY A 95 -16.17 16.75 -39.55
N ARG A 96 -16.37 15.77 -38.65
CA ARG A 96 -17.06 15.97 -37.36
C ARG A 96 -16.34 15.26 -36.22
N LYS A 97 -16.46 15.84 -35.03
CA LYS A 97 -15.92 15.25 -33.80
C LYS A 97 -16.70 13.98 -33.42
N PRO A 98 -16.01 12.91 -32.95
CA PRO A 98 -16.67 11.69 -32.52
C PRO A 98 -17.49 11.93 -31.24
N GLY A 99 -18.68 11.33 -31.18
CA GLY A 99 -19.52 11.32 -29.96
C GLY A 99 -18.91 10.49 -28.82
N LYS A 100 -19.51 10.55 -27.63
CA LYS A 100 -19.00 9.87 -26.42
C LYS A 100 -18.78 8.37 -26.62
N ARG A 101 -19.74 7.68 -27.26
CA ARG A 101 -19.66 6.24 -27.55
C ARG A 101 -18.42 5.90 -28.38
N LEU A 102 -18.23 6.59 -29.50
CA LEU A 102 -17.12 6.35 -30.41
C LEU A 102 -15.75 6.70 -29.78
N ARG A 103 -15.70 7.71 -28.91
CA ARG A 103 -14.47 8.00 -28.12
C ARG A 103 -14.11 6.87 -27.15
N ASN A 104 -15.10 6.22 -26.54
CA ASN A 104 -14.84 5.05 -25.69
C ASN A 104 -14.33 3.88 -26.52
N GLU A 105 -14.90 3.64 -27.71
CA GLU A 105 -14.41 2.62 -28.65
C GLU A 105 -12.95 2.89 -29.07
N PHE A 106 -12.59 4.16 -29.34
CA PHE A 106 -11.20 4.53 -29.60
C PHE A 106 -10.27 4.29 -28.42
N ARG A 107 -10.75 4.54 -27.20
CA ARG A 107 -9.99 4.25 -25.97
C ARG A 107 -9.76 2.76 -25.78
N GLU A 108 -10.79 1.93 -25.96
CA GLU A 108 -10.67 0.47 -25.88
C GLU A 108 -9.74 -0.08 -26.96
N ALA A 109 -9.84 0.42 -28.19
CA ALA A 109 -8.93 0.05 -29.28
C ALA A 109 -7.48 0.44 -28.96
N ALA A 110 -7.25 1.67 -28.49
CA ALA A 110 -5.92 2.12 -28.08
C ALA A 110 -5.36 1.28 -26.92
N MET A 111 -6.20 0.90 -25.94
CA MET A 111 -5.78 -0.03 -24.88
C MET A 111 -5.41 -1.40 -25.44
N GLY A 112 -6.20 -1.96 -26.34
CA GLY A 112 -5.92 -3.26 -26.98
C GLY A 112 -4.61 -3.29 -27.77
N GLU A 113 -4.21 -2.16 -28.36
CA GLU A 113 -2.96 -2.00 -29.11
C GLU A 113 -1.75 -1.76 -28.20
N LEU A 114 -1.91 -0.92 -27.17
CA LEU A 114 -0.81 -0.46 -26.33
C LEU A 114 -0.48 -1.42 -25.18
N LEU A 115 -1.49 -2.06 -24.59
CA LEU A 115 -1.30 -2.86 -23.39
C LEU A 115 -0.35 -4.06 -23.59
N PRO A 116 -0.42 -4.81 -24.72
CA PRO A 116 0.54 -5.87 -25.00
C PRO A 116 2.00 -5.38 -25.09
N ARG A 117 2.21 -4.11 -25.46
CA ARG A 117 3.52 -3.47 -25.62
C ARG A 117 4.02 -2.78 -24.36
N ALA A 118 3.16 -2.59 -23.37
CA ALA A 118 3.51 -1.92 -22.11
C ALA A 118 4.53 -2.73 -21.32
N PHE A 119 5.55 -2.05 -20.78
CA PHE A 119 6.52 -2.66 -19.86
C PHE A 119 5.85 -3.13 -18.58
N ILE A 120 6.39 -4.16 -17.94
CA ILE A 120 5.88 -4.68 -16.67
C ILE A 120 6.71 -4.10 -15.52
N LYS A 121 6.03 -3.46 -14.56
CA LYS A 121 6.60 -3.06 -13.27
C LYS A 121 6.30 -4.13 -12.23
N ARG A 122 7.33 -4.52 -11.48
CA ARG A 122 7.21 -5.46 -10.36
C ARG A 122 7.25 -4.70 -9.03
N ALA A 123 6.37 -5.07 -8.13
CA ALA A 123 6.36 -4.64 -6.74
C ALA A 123 6.29 -5.87 -5.82
N ARG A 124 6.86 -5.74 -4.63
CA ARG A 124 6.92 -6.79 -3.61
C ARG A 124 6.53 -6.15 -2.27
N THR A 125 5.65 -6.82 -1.55
CA THR A 125 5.23 -6.41 -0.20
C THR A 125 5.49 -7.58 0.74
N GLY A 126 6.48 -7.41 1.62
CA GLY A 126 6.75 -8.39 2.67
C GLY A 126 5.68 -8.32 3.75
N ALA A 127 5.33 -9.47 4.32
CA ALA A 127 4.44 -9.53 5.47
C ALA A 127 4.80 -10.72 6.36
N TYR A 128 4.57 -10.60 7.66
CA TYR A 128 4.65 -11.76 8.55
C TYR A 128 3.46 -11.80 9.50
N TRP A 129 3.00 -13.00 9.80
CA TRP A 129 2.06 -13.26 10.88
C TRP A 129 2.85 -13.66 12.12
N ASP A 130 2.57 -12.99 13.24
CA ASP A 130 3.10 -13.32 14.56
C ASP A 130 1.99 -13.92 15.42
N ALA A 131 2.09 -15.22 15.72
CA ALA A 131 1.05 -15.93 16.46
C ALA A 131 0.89 -15.42 17.91
N PRO A 132 1.96 -15.18 18.69
CA PRO A 132 1.83 -14.73 20.07
C PRO A 132 1.13 -13.36 20.21
N SER A 133 1.47 -12.39 19.35
CA SER A 133 0.83 -11.07 19.37
C SER A 133 -0.50 -11.04 18.60
N ARG A 134 -0.79 -12.05 17.77
CA ARG A 134 -1.94 -12.13 16.86
C ARG A 134 -1.96 -10.97 15.87
N LEU A 135 -0.79 -10.58 15.39
CA LEU A 135 -0.61 -9.47 14.47
C LEU A 135 -0.13 -9.96 13.12
N LEU A 136 -0.71 -9.40 12.06
CA LEU A 136 -0.11 -9.37 10.74
C LEU A 136 0.64 -8.05 10.60
N ALA A 137 1.95 -8.13 10.41
CA ALA A 137 2.79 -7.00 10.08
C ALA A 137 3.05 -6.97 8.57
N VAL A 138 2.87 -5.80 7.94
CA VAL A 138 3.02 -5.60 6.50
C VAL A 138 4.02 -4.48 6.23
N ASP A 139 5.00 -4.73 5.35
CA ASP A 139 6.02 -3.77 4.92
C ASP A 139 5.45 -2.77 3.89
N SER A 140 4.49 -1.96 4.33
CA SER A 140 3.89 -0.91 3.51
C SER A 140 3.30 0.19 4.38
N GLY A 141 3.38 1.43 3.90
CA GLY A 141 2.65 2.57 4.47
C GLY A 141 1.35 2.89 3.73
N SER A 142 0.90 2.03 2.81
CA SER A 142 -0.32 2.24 2.02
C SER A 142 -1.42 1.27 2.42
N ASP A 143 -2.56 1.78 2.89
CA ASP A 143 -3.72 0.97 3.25
C ASP A 143 -4.16 0.03 2.12
N LYS A 144 -4.17 0.53 0.88
CA LYS A 144 -4.48 -0.28 -0.31
C LYS A 144 -3.55 -1.49 -0.45
N SER A 145 -2.27 -1.31 -0.17
CA SER A 145 -1.27 -2.39 -0.23
C SER A 145 -1.44 -3.38 0.93
N VAL A 146 -1.77 -2.89 2.12
CA VAL A 146 -2.01 -3.69 3.32
C VAL A 146 -3.26 -4.56 3.13
N GLU A 147 -4.35 -3.97 2.67
CA GLU A 147 -5.59 -4.67 2.33
C GLU A 147 -5.38 -5.69 1.19
N ALA A 148 -4.55 -5.39 0.20
CA ALA A 148 -4.22 -6.32 -0.87
C ALA A 148 -3.50 -7.57 -0.34
N VAL A 149 -2.62 -7.44 0.66
CA VAL A 149 -1.99 -8.58 1.34
C VAL A 149 -3.03 -9.41 2.07
N ALA A 150 -3.86 -8.79 2.90
CA ALA A 150 -4.90 -9.52 3.64
C ALA A 150 -5.91 -10.22 2.71
N THR A 151 -6.25 -9.58 1.60
CA THR A 151 -7.15 -10.15 0.59
C THR A 151 -6.50 -11.33 -0.13
N ALA A 152 -5.25 -11.20 -0.58
CA ALA A 152 -4.55 -12.31 -1.23
C ALA A 152 -4.42 -13.53 -0.31
N VAL A 153 -4.14 -13.31 0.98
CA VAL A 153 -4.11 -14.40 1.96
C VAL A 153 -5.51 -15.02 2.10
N ARG A 154 -6.56 -14.21 2.25
CA ARG A 154 -7.95 -14.69 2.30
C ARG A 154 -8.31 -15.55 1.09
N ASP A 155 -7.91 -15.13 -0.10
CA ASP A 155 -8.20 -15.86 -1.33
C ASP A 155 -7.49 -17.21 -1.36
N ALA A 156 -6.28 -17.32 -0.78
CA ALA A 156 -5.52 -18.57 -0.74
C ALA A 156 -6.00 -19.56 0.31
N ILE A 157 -6.41 -19.10 1.51
CA ILE A 157 -6.80 -19.99 2.62
C ILE A 157 -8.32 -19.98 2.91
N GLY A 158 -9.10 -19.27 2.11
CA GLY A 158 -10.55 -19.10 2.23
C GLY A 158 -11.00 -18.07 3.27
N SER A 159 -10.42 -18.08 4.48
CA SER A 159 -10.79 -17.14 5.55
C SER A 159 -9.56 -16.50 6.19
N PHE A 160 -9.53 -15.17 6.20
CA PHE A 160 -8.49 -14.39 6.86
C PHE A 160 -9.11 -13.11 7.46
N PRO A 161 -9.58 -13.18 8.71
CA PRO A 161 -10.33 -12.10 9.38
C PRO A 161 -9.41 -11.03 9.99
N ALA A 162 -8.36 -10.62 9.29
CA ALA A 162 -7.48 -9.54 9.71
C ALA A 162 -8.20 -8.18 9.64
N ARG A 163 -8.05 -7.35 10.68
CA ARG A 163 -8.61 -6.00 10.77
C ARG A 163 -7.54 -4.97 11.12
N PRO A 164 -7.62 -3.72 10.64
CA PRO A 164 -6.72 -2.66 11.10
C PRO A 164 -6.71 -2.54 12.63
N LEU A 165 -5.58 -2.14 13.21
CA LEU A 165 -5.53 -1.87 14.64
C LEU A 165 -6.43 -0.67 14.97
N ALA A 166 -7.34 -0.88 15.92
CA ALA A 166 -8.05 0.22 16.57
C ALA A 166 -7.26 0.66 17.81
N THR A 167 -7.13 1.96 17.99
CA THR A 167 -6.62 2.60 19.21
C THR A 167 -7.79 3.09 20.05
N GLU A 168 -7.62 3.12 21.37
CA GLU A 168 -8.65 3.64 22.29
C GLU A 168 -8.71 5.18 22.26
N ALA A 169 -7.57 5.82 22.05
CA ALA A 169 -7.43 7.26 21.91
C ALA A 169 -7.02 7.64 20.48
N SER A 170 -7.28 8.90 20.11
CA SER A 170 -6.76 9.50 18.87
C SER A 170 -5.23 9.63 18.98
N LEU A 171 -4.53 9.12 17.97
CA LEU A 171 -3.08 9.22 17.89
C LEU A 171 -2.64 10.67 17.76
N GLU A 172 -3.40 11.49 17.02
CA GLU A 172 -3.10 12.91 16.82
C GLU A 172 -3.14 13.68 18.15
N LEU A 173 -4.14 13.40 18.99
CA LEU A 173 -4.24 14.00 20.32
C LEU A 173 -3.09 13.55 21.23
N VAL A 174 -2.81 12.25 21.28
CA VAL A 174 -1.75 11.68 22.13
C VAL A 174 -0.37 12.19 21.72
N MET A 175 -0.07 12.21 20.41
CA MET A 175 1.21 12.73 19.91
C MET A 175 1.35 14.24 20.13
N SER A 176 0.25 14.99 20.04
CA SER A 176 0.27 16.43 20.37
C SER A 176 0.54 16.66 21.85
N GLU A 177 -0.02 15.83 22.74
CA GLU A 177 0.24 15.89 24.17
C GLU A 177 1.72 15.59 24.48
N TRP A 178 2.29 14.54 23.86
CA TRP A 178 3.72 14.23 23.98
C TRP A 178 4.62 15.38 23.56
N LEU A 179 4.28 16.05 22.45
CA LEU A 179 5.03 17.21 21.97
C LEU A 179 4.96 18.39 22.96
N ILE A 180 3.77 18.66 23.51
CA ILE A 180 3.55 19.79 24.43
C ILE A 180 4.22 19.54 25.79
N SER A 181 4.00 18.36 26.38
CA SER A 181 4.52 18.00 27.71
C SER A 181 6.01 17.68 27.67
N GLY A 182 6.52 17.15 26.56
CA GLY A 182 7.84 16.53 26.49
C GLY A 182 7.93 15.20 27.24
N GLU A 183 6.79 14.66 27.70
CA GLU A 183 6.69 13.39 28.41
C GLU A 183 6.22 12.30 27.46
N LEU A 184 7.13 11.39 27.09
CA LEU A 184 6.86 10.26 26.22
C LEU A 184 6.85 8.95 27.02
N PRO A 185 6.08 7.94 26.57
CA PRO A 185 6.17 6.60 27.14
C PRO A 185 7.61 6.05 27.05
N GLY A 186 7.98 5.20 28.00
CA GLY A 186 9.32 4.59 28.02
C GLY A 186 9.66 3.87 26.70
N GLY A 187 10.87 4.10 26.18
CA GLY A 187 11.33 3.55 24.91
C GLY A 187 11.06 4.43 23.68
N PHE A 188 10.40 5.57 23.86
CA PHE A 188 10.20 6.58 22.82
C PHE A 188 10.98 7.86 23.13
N GLU A 189 11.47 8.51 22.07
CA GLU A 189 12.08 9.83 22.11
C GLU A 189 11.55 10.66 20.92
N LEU A 190 11.57 11.99 21.06
CA LEU A 190 11.22 12.87 19.94
C LEU A 190 12.32 12.79 18.88
N GLY A 191 11.90 12.61 17.63
CA GLY A 191 12.78 12.75 16.47
C GLY A 191 12.99 14.22 16.08
N GLU A 192 13.35 14.44 14.82
CA GLU A 192 13.61 15.78 14.27
C GLU A 192 12.60 16.24 13.20
N GLU A 193 11.53 15.46 12.99
CA GLU A 193 10.51 15.74 11.98
C GLU A 193 9.11 15.61 12.57
N CYS A 194 8.22 16.53 12.19
CA CYS A 194 6.78 16.41 12.47
C CYS A 194 5.94 17.18 11.44
N GLU A 195 4.67 16.81 11.32
CA GLU A 195 3.64 17.51 10.54
C GLU A 195 2.47 17.88 11.46
N LEU A 196 2.22 19.18 11.66
CA LEU A 196 1.07 19.67 12.42
C LEU A 196 -0.01 20.24 11.49
N LYS A 197 -1.28 19.94 11.78
CA LYS A 197 -2.44 20.44 11.03
C LYS A 197 -3.47 21.09 11.92
N ASP A 198 -4.19 22.06 11.38
CA ASP A 198 -5.39 22.57 12.01
C ASP A 198 -6.56 21.59 11.82
N PRO A 199 -7.24 21.13 12.90
CA PRO A 199 -8.40 20.24 12.76
C PRO A 199 -9.55 20.85 11.94
N SER A 200 -9.69 22.18 11.98
CA SER A 200 -10.74 22.93 11.28
C SER A 200 -10.35 23.32 9.84
N ASP A 201 -9.06 23.40 9.55
CA ASP A 201 -8.52 23.71 8.22
C ASP A 201 -7.35 22.78 7.87
N GLN A 202 -7.69 21.70 7.17
CA GLN A 202 -6.71 20.70 6.70
C GLN A 202 -5.67 21.26 5.71
N THR A 203 -5.86 22.48 5.19
CA THR A 203 -4.86 23.15 4.35
C THR A 203 -3.81 23.91 5.16
N SER A 204 -4.11 24.20 6.44
CA SER A 204 -3.19 24.85 7.37
C SER A 204 -2.22 23.81 7.95
N VAL A 205 -1.08 23.63 7.27
CA VAL A 205 -0.07 22.62 7.61
C VAL A 205 1.27 23.27 7.95
N VAL A 206 1.87 22.84 9.07
CA VAL A 206 3.25 23.15 9.46
C VAL A 206 4.07 21.87 9.36
N ARG A 207 5.24 21.94 8.69
CA ARG A 207 6.17 20.81 8.57
C ARG A 207 7.53 21.21 9.10
N CYS A 208 8.03 20.47 10.08
CA CYS A 208 9.36 20.60 10.62
C CYS A 208 10.22 19.44 10.11
N ARG A 209 11.46 19.73 9.71
CA ARG A 209 12.46 18.72 9.32
C ARG A 209 13.84 19.15 9.80
N HIS A 210 14.62 18.20 10.32
CA HIS A 210 15.94 18.46 10.91
C HIS A 210 15.88 19.57 11.97
N HIS A 211 14.87 19.51 12.83
CA HIS A 211 14.58 20.55 13.82
C HIS A 211 14.37 19.94 15.20
N ASP A 212 14.78 20.66 16.24
CA ASP A 212 14.54 20.25 17.63
C ASP A 212 13.05 20.41 17.96
N LEU A 213 12.32 19.30 18.01
CA LEU A 213 10.89 19.29 18.33
C LEU A 213 10.60 19.68 19.79
N GLY A 214 11.63 19.68 20.65
CA GLY A 214 11.54 20.18 22.02
C GLY A 214 11.51 21.71 22.13
N ALA A 215 11.84 22.43 21.05
CA ALA A 215 11.91 23.89 21.02
C ALA A 215 10.53 24.54 21.21
N ASP A 216 10.51 25.70 21.87
CA ASP A 216 9.27 26.42 22.16
C ASP A 216 8.49 26.83 20.90
N GLU A 217 9.17 27.11 19.79
CA GLU A 217 8.53 27.49 18.52
C GLU A 217 7.67 26.36 17.94
N VAL A 218 8.13 25.10 18.04
CA VAL A 218 7.36 23.93 17.58
C VAL A 218 6.18 23.68 18.51
N LYS A 219 6.42 23.75 19.83
CA LYS A 219 5.36 23.57 20.84
C LYS A 219 4.27 24.62 20.74
N GLU A 220 4.62 25.85 20.36
CA GLU A 220 3.65 26.93 20.23
C GLU A 220 2.62 26.67 19.13
N HIS A 221 3.02 26.01 18.04
CA HIS A 221 2.06 25.58 17.01
C HIS A 221 1.00 24.62 17.56
N ALA A 222 1.40 23.68 18.43
CA ALA A 222 0.47 22.76 19.08
C ALA A 222 -0.40 23.47 20.13
N ARG A 223 0.17 24.39 20.92
CA ARG A 223 -0.59 25.23 21.87
C ARG A 223 -1.62 26.13 21.20
N CYS A 224 -1.34 26.58 19.98
CA CYS A 224 -2.27 27.33 19.13
C CYS A 224 -3.39 26.48 18.52
N GLY A 225 -3.47 25.18 18.86
CA GLY A 225 -4.56 24.30 18.46
C GLY A 225 -4.28 23.41 17.24
N LYS A 226 -3.06 23.42 16.69
CA LYS A 226 -2.67 22.43 15.67
C LYS A 226 -2.41 21.08 16.33
N GLN A 227 -2.74 20.01 15.62
CA GLN A 227 -2.51 18.65 16.07
C GLN A 227 -1.41 18.00 15.24
N VAL A 228 -0.54 17.24 15.90
CA VAL A 228 0.49 16.42 15.27
C VAL A 228 -0.19 15.29 14.50
N THR A 229 0.11 15.18 13.22
CA THR A 229 -0.45 14.18 12.30
C THR A 229 0.60 13.24 11.72
N GLN A 230 1.89 13.62 11.79
CA GLN A 230 3.07 12.79 11.51
C GLN A 230 4.20 13.20 12.43
#